data_AF-A0A0D7BL97-F1
#
_entry.id   AF-A0A0D7BL97-F1
#
_cell.length_a   1.000
_cell.length_b   1.000
_cell.length_c   1.000
_cell.angle_alpha   90.00
_cell.angle_beta   90.00
_cell.angle_gamma   90.00
#
_symmetry.space_group_name_H-M   'P 1'
#
loop_
_entity.id
_entity.type
_entity.pdbx_description
1 polymer ?
#
loop_
_entity_poly.entity_id
_entity_poly.type
_entity_poly.pdbx_seq_one_letter_code
_entity_poly.pdbx_strand_id
1 'polypeptide(L)' 'MGLLDSIVYRPYDILQKQVMYQNDPKPVHLKGPGRSFRVRSFQGLFAATAVYGVYGVGALVFGYGKEE' A
#
# COMPACT_ATOMS: atom_id res chain seq x y z
N MET A 1 -18.12 -10.10 21.59
CA MET A 1 -18.49 -8.84 20.92
C MET A 1 -17.24 -8.13 20.37
N GLY A 2 -16.49 -8.71 19.43
CA GLY A 2 -15.09 -8.27 19.18
C GLY A 2 -14.74 -7.79 17.77
N LEU A 3 -15.49 -8.18 16.73
CA LEU A 3 -15.18 -7.83 15.34
C LEU A 3 -16.39 -7.27 14.59
N LEU A 4 -17.56 -7.88 14.77
CA LEU A 4 -18.82 -7.43 14.18
C LEU A 4 -19.29 -6.08 14.75
N ASP A 5 -18.93 -5.76 16.00
CA ASP A 5 -19.35 -4.52 16.67
C ASP A 5 -18.81 -3.27 15.95
N SER A 6 -17.59 -3.33 15.42
CA SER A 6 -17.01 -2.23 14.64
C SER A 6 -17.63 -2.02 13.26
N ILE A 7 -18.31 -3.04 12.72
CA ILE A 7 -19.01 -3.00 11.43
C ILE A 7 -20.47 -2.58 11.65
N VAL A 8 -21.11 -3.07 12.71
CA VAL A 8 -22.51 -2.80 13.07
C VAL A 8 -22.69 -1.45 13.77
N TYR A 9 -21.76 -1.07 14.65
CA TYR A 9 -21.75 0.22 15.37
C TYR A 9 -20.63 1.13 14.87
N ARG A 10 -20.49 1.27 13.56
CA ARG A 10 -19.50 2.20 13.01
C ARG A 10 -19.96 3.63 13.31
N PRO A 11 -19.21 4.44 14.08
CA PRO A 11 -19.61 5.81 14.37
C PRO A 11 -19.70 6.59 13.06
N TYR A 12 -20.78 7.35 12.90
CA TYR A 12 -20.98 8.22 11.75
C TYR A 12 -20.08 9.46 11.87
N ASP A 13 -18.81 9.31 11.47
CA ASP A 13 -17.72 10.28 11.64
C ASP A 13 -17.27 10.91 10.30
N ILE A 14 -18.13 10.87 9.28
CA ILE A 14 -17.80 11.28 7.91
C ILE A 14 -17.34 12.73 7.84
N LEU A 15 -18.06 13.65 8.51
CA LEU A 15 -17.70 15.08 8.52
C LEU A 15 -16.34 15.32 9.19
N GLN A 16 -16.04 14.60 10.27
CA GLN A 16 -14.76 14.70 10.99
C GLN A 16 -13.61 14.21 10.11
N LYS A 17 -13.81 13.11 9.38
CA LYS A 17 -12.86 12.62 8.39
C LYS A 17 -12.66 13.60 7.24
N GLN A 18 -13.74 14.23 6.73
CA GLN A 18 -13.62 15.24 5.68
C GLN A 18 -12.77 16.43 6.13
N VAL A 19 -13.04 16.97 7.33
CA VAL A 19 -12.24 18.07 7.91
C VAL A 19 -10.78 17.63 8.08
N MET A 20 -10.54 16.44 8.63
CA MET A 20 -9.20 15.90 8.82
C MET A 20 -8.43 15.78 7.49
N TYR A 21 -9.07 15.23 6.45
CA TYR A 21 -8.44 15.07 5.14
C TYR A 21 -8.27 16.40 4.40
N GLN A 22 -9.19 17.36 4.55
CA GLN A 22 -9.09 18.66 3.89
C GLN A 22 -8.02 19.55 4.55
N ASN A 23 -7.85 19.44 5.87
CA ASN A 23 -6.85 20.22 6.62
C ASN A 23 -5.43 19.65 6.52
N ASP A 24 -5.25 18.40 6.09
CA ASP A 24 -3.92 17.82 5.88
C ASP A 24 -3.31 18.31 4.55
N PRO A 25 -2.19 19.06 4.56
CA PRO A 25 -1.55 19.56 3.35
C PRO A 25 -0.80 18.46 2.56
N LYS A 26 -0.66 17.25 3.11
CA LYS A 26 0.05 16.15 2.44
C LYS A 26 -0.68 15.69 1.18
N PRO A 27 0.03 15.05 0.23
CA PRO A 27 -0.61 14.35 -0.88
C PRO A 27 -1.65 13.33 -0.41
N VAL A 28 -2.75 13.16 -1.16
CA VAL A 28 -3.90 12.31 -0.77
C VAL A 28 -3.50 10.90 -0.32
N HIS A 29 -2.52 10.28 -1.00
CA HIS A 29 -2.06 8.93 -0.67
C HIS A 29 -1.26 8.83 0.64
N LEU A 30 -0.78 9.96 1.18
CA LEU A 30 -0.07 10.07 2.46
C LEU A 30 -0.94 10.65 3.59
N LYS A 31 -2.17 11.09 3.28
CA LYS A 31 -3.07 11.69 4.27
C LYS A 31 -3.54 10.68 5.29
N GLY A 32 -3.60 11.10 6.55
CA GLY A 32 -4.11 10.28 7.64
C GLY A 32 -3.05 9.45 8.37
N PRO A 33 -3.42 8.89 9.53
CA PRO A 33 -2.48 8.26 10.44
C PRO A 33 -1.90 6.97 9.85
N GLY A 34 -0.59 6.78 10.00
CA GLY A 34 0.11 5.57 9.54
C GLY A 34 0.19 5.37 8.01
N ARG A 35 -0.40 6.25 7.19
CA ARG A 35 -0.38 6.09 5.73
C ARG A 35 1.02 6.18 5.13
N SER A 36 1.85 7.08 5.64
CA SER A 36 3.24 7.22 5.20
C SER A 36 4.02 5.90 5.36
N PHE A 37 3.88 5.23 6.51
CA PHE A 37 4.52 3.93 6.74
C PHE A 37 3.99 2.87 5.76
N ARG A 38 2.67 2.74 5.63
CA ARG A 38 2.04 1.77 4.74
C ARG A 38 2.45 1.95 3.27
N VAL A 39 2.50 3.20 2.80
CA VAL A 39 2.92 3.50 1.43
C VAL A 39 4.39 3.18 1.21
N ARG A 40 5.27 3.51 2.16
CA ARG A 40 6.70 3.17 2.06
C ARG A 40 6.94 1.67 2.02
N SER A 41 6.27 0.89 2.86
CA SER A 41 6.36 -0.58 2.83
C SER A 41 5.91 -1.15 1.49
N PHE A 42 4.80 -0.63 0.95
CA PHE A 42 4.30 -1.04 -0.37
C PHE A 42 5.30 -0.69 -1.49
N GLN A 43 5.88 0.51 -1.46
CA GLN A 43 6.87 0.94 -2.46
C GLN A 43 8.12 0.05 -2.45
N GLY A 44 8.62 -0.33 -1.27
CA GLY A 44 9.75 -1.24 -1.15
C GLY A 44 9.46 -2.61 -1.77
N LEU A 45 8.29 -3.19 -1.46
CA LEU A 45 7.87 -4.46 -2.03
C LEU A 45 7.72 -4.36 -3.57
N PHE A 46 7.06 -3.32 -4.04
CA PHE A 46 6.84 -3.08 -5.46
C PHE A 46 8.17 -2.98 -6.23
N ALA A 47 9.13 -2.22 -5.72
CA ALA A 47 10.43 -2.07 -6.37
C ALA A 47 11.19 -3.40 -6.47
N ALA A 48 11.20 -4.18 -5.39
CA ALA A 48 11.83 -5.50 -5.39
C ALA A 48 11.18 -6.45 -6.40
N THR A 49 9.84 -6.50 -6.43
CA THR A 49 9.10 -7.33 -7.37
C THR A 49 9.32 -6.89 -8.81
N ALA A 50 9.36 -5.58 -9.09
CA ALA A 50 9.59 -5.05 -10.42
C ALA A 50 11.00 -5.43 -10.93
N VAL A 51 12.02 -5.28 -10.09
CA VAL A 51 13.41 -5.68 -10.43
C VAL A 51 13.48 -7.18 -10.71
N TYR A 52 12.87 -8.00 -9.85
CA TYR A 52 12.84 -9.45 -10.05
C TYR A 52 12.08 -9.83 -11.33
N GLY A 53 10.99 -9.13 -11.65
CA GLY A 53 10.26 -9.31 -12.91
C GLY A 53 11.13 -9.02 -14.14
N VAL A 54 11.88 -7.92 -14.13
CA VAL A 54 12.81 -7.59 -15.22
C VAL A 54 13.93 -8.63 -15.33
N TYR A 55 14.48 -9.08 -14.20
CA TYR A 55 15.47 -10.16 -14.17
C TYR A 55 14.90 -11.46 -14.77
N GLY A 56 13.70 -11.86 -14.37
CA GLY A 56 13.03 -13.06 -14.88
C GLY A 56 12.76 -12.99 -16.38
N VAL A 57 12.33 -11.83 -16.89
CA VAL A 57 12.17 -11.62 -18.33
C VAL A 57 13.53 -11.72 -19.05
N GLY A 58 14.59 -11.13 -18.50
CA GLY A 58 15.94 -11.26 -19.05
C GLY A 58 16.42 -12.71 -19.07
N ALA A 59 16.21 -13.46 -18.00
CA ALA A 59 16.53 -14.87 -17.89
C ALA A 59 15.79 -15.71 -18.96
N LEU A 60 14.50 -15.45 -19.17
CA LEU A 60 13.70 -16.11 -20.21
C LEU A 60 14.19 -15.80 -21.63
N VAL A 61 14.57 -14.55 -21.91
CA VAL A 61 15.00 -14.10 -23.24
C VAL A 61 16.41 -14.61 -23.58
N PHE A 62 17.34 -14.54 -22.63
CA PHE A 62 18.75 -14.87 -22.87
C PHE A 62 19.13 -16.29 -22.44
N GLY A 63 18.22 -17.03 -21.81
CA GLY A 63 18.40 -18.44 -21.45
C GLY A 63 19.34 -18.70 -20.26
N TYR A 64 19.71 -17.67 -19.50
CA TYR A 64 20.52 -17.82 -18.29
C TYR A 64 19.62 -18.11 -17.07
N GLY A 65 20.04 -19.03 -16.19
CA GLY A 65 19.28 -19.38 -14.97
C GLY A 65 18.55 -20.73 -15.00
N LYS A 66 18.79 -21.57 -16.02
CA LYS A 66 18.56 -23.01 -15.88
C LYS A 66 19.58 -23.57 -14.89
N GLU A 67 19.16 -23.84 -13.67
CA GLU A 67 19.86 -24.82 -12.83
C GLU A 67 19.61 -26.21 -13.46
N GLU A 68 20.68 -26.95 -13.75
CA GLU A 68 20.63 -28.35 -14.16
C GLU A 68 20.13 -29.25 -13.03
#